data_AF-A0A933EIR4-F1
#
_entry.id   AF-A0A933EIR4-F1
#
_cell.length_a   1.000
_cell.length_b   1.000
_cell.length_c   1.000
_cell.angle_alpha   90.00
_cell.angle_beta   90.00
_cell.angle_gamma   90.00
#
_symmetry.space_group_name_H-M   'P 1'
#
loop_
_entity.id
_entity.type
_entity.pdbx_description
1 polymer ?
#
loop_
_entity_poly.entity_id
_entity_poly.type
_entity_poly.pdbx_seq_one_letter_code
_entity_poly.pdbx_strand_id
1 'polypeptide(L)'
;MMEGIIEVLDEFYSSNLAQEVTRGMREAASRGYWVNSRTPYGYRRVHVQDGVKLRAKLEPDPHTARVVQRIFQQAASGLGMKEIAKALNAEAISSPTGKRWGKGRVHALLTNPLYLGTVRFRVHGRYHREARLEPVLVRNAAPAPWWASLWAPRRRRRRPAAARPPRRDPSSASALMLAFLS
;
A
#
# COMPACT_ATOMS: atom_id res chain seq x y z
N MET A 1 4.10 43.99 2.23
CA MET A 1 2.95 43.61 3.08
C MET A 1 1.94 42.71 2.37
N MET A 2 1.68 42.87 1.05
CA MET A 2 0.78 41.95 0.31
C MET A 2 1.32 40.53 0.11
N GLU A 3 2.63 40.36 -0.07
CA GLU A 3 3.23 39.04 -0.34
C GLU A 3 2.99 38.02 0.77
N GLY A 4 3.11 38.40 2.05
CA GLY A 4 2.87 37.49 3.17
C GLY A 4 1.40 37.05 3.31
N ILE A 5 0.45 37.89 2.90
CA ILE A 5 -0.98 37.51 2.92
C ILE A 5 -1.28 36.52 1.79
N ILE A 6 -0.72 36.73 0.60
CA ILE A 6 -0.88 35.82 -0.54
C ILE A 6 -0.26 34.46 -0.21
N GLU A 7 0.93 34.43 0.39
CA GLU A 7 1.61 33.19 0.77
C GLU A 7 0.79 32.36 1.78
N VAL A 8 0.22 33.01 2.80
CA VAL A 8 -0.65 32.35 3.79
C VAL A 8 -1.94 31.83 3.16
N LEU A 9 -2.53 32.58 2.23
CA LEU A 9 -3.72 32.13 1.50
C LEU A 9 -3.42 30.93 0.61
N ASP A 10 -2.32 30.95 -0.14
CA ASP A 10 -1.90 29.84 -1.00
C ASP A 10 -1.63 28.56 -0.19
N GLU A 11 -0.97 28.70 0.97
CA GLU A 11 -0.78 27.59 1.88
C GLU A 11 -2.11 27.04 2.41
N PHE A 12 -3.03 27.92 2.82
CA PHE A 12 -4.35 27.54 3.30
C PHE A 12 -5.17 26.80 2.24
N TYR A 13 -5.25 27.34 1.02
CA TYR A 13 -5.96 26.70 -0.10
C TYR A 13 -5.35 25.34 -0.45
N SER A 14 -4.02 25.26 -0.52
CA SER A 14 -3.31 24.01 -0.81
C SER A 14 -3.59 22.94 0.25
N SER A 15 -3.57 23.34 1.53
CA SER A 15 -3.83 22.43 2.65
C SER A 15 -5.29 21.97 2.68
N ASN A 16 -6.24 22.89 2.49
CA ASN A 16 -7.67 22.55 2.45
C ASN A 16 -8.00 21.61 1.28
N LEU A 17 -7.48 21.90 0.08
CA LEU A 17 -7.66 21.02 -1.08
C LEU A 17 -7.05 19.62 -0.84
N ALA A 18 -5.87 19.55 -0.22
CA ALA A 18 -5.25 18.28 0.12
C ALA A 18 -6.11 17.45 1.08
N GLN A 19 -6.78 18.11 2.05
CA GLN A 19 -7.70 17.44 2.97
C GLN A 19 -8.95 16.92 2.25
N GLU A 20 -9.57 17.72 1.38
CA GLU A 20 -10.75 17.32 0.62
C GLU A 20 -10.49 16.15 -0.32
N VAL A 21 -9.37 16.20 -1.06
CA VAL A 21 -8.94 15.09 -1.93
C VAL A 21 -8.71 13.83 -1.10
N THR A 22 -8.06 13.96 0.05
CA THR A 22 -7.80 12.83 0.95
C THR A 22 -9.09 12.22 1.47
N ARG A 23 -10.05 13.04 1.90
CA ARG A 23 -11.37 12.59 2.34
C ARG A 23 -12.10 11.83 1.23
N GLY A 24 -12.18 12.40 0.02
CA GLY A 24 -12.83 11.76 -1.11
C GLY A 24 -12.15 10.44 -1.55
N MET A 25 -10.82 10.35 -1.41
CA MET A 25 -10.07 9.11 -1.64
C MET A 25 -10.37 8.06 -0.56
N ARG A 26 -10.46 8.44 0.72
CA ARG A 26 -10.80 7.52 1.82
C ARG A 26 -12.22 6.98 1.68
N GLU A 27 -13.17 7.82 1.31
CA GLU A 27 -14.55 7.42 1.03
C GLU A 27 -14.64 6.47 -0.17
N ALA A 28 -13.93 6.77 -1.26
CA ALA A 28 -13.88 5.85 -2.39
C ALA A 28 -13.27 4.49 -1.99
N ALA A 29 -12.18 4.52 -1.21
CA ALA A 29 -11.56 3.32 -0.70
C ALA A 29 -12.49 2.53 0.24
N SER A 30 -13.26 3.19 1.11
CA SER A 30 -14.21 2.53 2.03
C SER A 30 -15.36 1.85 1.30
N ARG A 31 -15.76 2.38 0.14
CA ARG A 31 -16.70 1.73 -0.78
C ARG A 31 -16.08 0.59 -1.61
N GLY A 32 -14.81 0.26 -1.38
CA GLY A 32 -14.11 -0.83 -2.06
C GLY A 32 -13.53 -0.46 -3.43
N TYR A 33 -13.55 0.82 -3.83
CA TYR A 33 -12.92 1.26 -5.07
C TYR A 33 -11.39 1.24 -4.95
N TRP A 34 -10.74 0.99 -6.09
CA TRP A 34 -9.29 1.03 -6.22
C TRP A 34 -8.80 2.46 -6.47
N VAL A 35 -8.23 3.05 -5.42
CA VAL A 35 -7.77 4.45 -5.42
C VAL A 35 -6.28 4.58 -5.73
N ASN A 36 -5.50 3.49 -5.59
CA ASN A 36 -4.06 3.55 -5.81
C ASN A 36 -3.72 3.67 -7.31
N SER A 37 -2.64 4.37 -7.62
CA SER A 37 -2.17 4.56 -9.01
C SER A 37 -1.75 3.25 -9.66
N ARG A 38 -0.96 2.44 -8.95
CA ARG A 38 -0.36 1.22 -9.48
C ARG A 38 -1.28 0.02 -9.33
N THR A 39 -1.61 -0.64 -10.44
CA THR A 39 -2.37 -1.90 -10.43
C THR A 39 -1.52 -3.06 -9.89
N PRO A 40 -2.03 -3.86 -8.94
CA PRO A 40 -1.36 -5.08 -8.49
C PRO A 40 -1.29 -6.12 -9.62
N TYR A 41 -0.27 -6.97 -9.58
CA TYR A 41 -0.10 -8.04 -10.57
C TYR A 41 -1.20 -9.10 -10.44
N GLY A 42 -1.63 -9.69 -11.55
CA GLY A 42 -2.79 -10.60 -11.56
C GLY A 42 -4.13 -9.88 -11.55
N TYR A 43 -4.15 -8.55 -11.53
CA TYR A 43 -5.35 -7.74 -11.60
C TYR A 43 -5.26 -6.70 -12.72
N ARG A 44 -6.41 -6.34 -13.26
CA ARG A 44 -6.62 -5.20 -14.14
C ARG A 44 -7.60 -4.21 -13.50
N ARG A 45 -7.50 -2.93 -13.87
CA ARG A 45 -8.45 -1.91 -13.45
C ARG A 45 -9.62 -1.90 -14.43
N VAL A 46 -10.83 -1.96 -13.91
CA VAL A 46 -12.05 -1.75 -14.68
C VAL A 46 -12.73 -0.49 -14.18
N HIS A 47 -13.06 0.39 -15.12
CA HIS A 47 -13.73 1.64 -14.80
C HIS A 47 -15.22 1.40 -14.60
N VAL A 48 -15.76 1.92 -13.50
CA VAL A 48 -17.17 1.79 -13.12
C VAL A 48 -17.69 3.18 -12.81
N GLN A 49 -18.89 3.47 -13.32
CA GLN A 49 -19.55 4.73 -13.07
C GLN A 49 -20.21 4.71 -11.68
N ASP A 50 -19.87 5.69 -10.84
CA ASP A 50 -20.38 5.92 -9.49
C ASP A 50 -21.09 7.29 -9.49
N GLY A 51 -22.32 7.31 -10.00
CA GLY A 51 -23.05 8.54 -10.32
C GLY A 51 -22.36 9.33 -11.44
N VAL A 52 -21.88 10.53 -11.12
CA VAL A 52 -21.14 11.40 -12.06
C VAL A 52 -19.63 11.08 -12.07
N LYS A 53 -19.13 10.30 -11.10
CA LYS A 53 -17.69 10.05 -10.93
C LYS A 53 -17.28 8.73 -11.56
N LEU A 54 -16.21 8.73 -12.35
CA LEU A 54 -15.57 7.50 -12.82
C LEU A 54 -14.67 6.93 -11.72
N ARG A 55 -14.96 5.71 -11.28
CA ARG A 55 -14.16 4.98 -10.28
C ARG A 55 -13.50 3.77 -10.92
N ALA A 56 -12.51 3.19 -10.26
CA ALA A 56 -11.89 1.96 -10.69
C ALA A 56 -12.19 0.84 -9.69
N LYS A 57 -12.50 -0.36 -10.19
CA LYS A 57 -12.49 -1.61 -9.43
C LYS A 57 -11.36 -2.49 -9.95
N LEU A 58 -10.95 -3.47 -9.16
CA LEU A 58 -9.98 -4.47 -9.59
C LEU A 58 -10.71 -5.74 -10.01
N GLU A 59 -10.33 -6.27 -11.16
CA GLU A 59 -10.74 -7.58 -11.64
C GLU A 59 -9.52 -8.45 -11.90
N PRO A 60 -9.61 -9.79 -11.75
CA PRO A 60 -8.52 -10.68 -12.14
C PRO A 60 -8.20 -10.53 -13.63
N ASP A 61 -6.92 -10.40 -13.95
CA ASP A 61 -6.45 -10.39 -15.33
C ASP A 61 -6.36 -11.84 -15.85
N PRO A 62 -7.02 -12.21 -16.96
CA PRO A 62 -7.00 -13.56 -17.51
C PRO A 62 -5.60 -14.15 -17.74
N HIS A 63 -4.61 -13.32 -18.08
CA HIS A 63 -3.25 -13.77 -18.38
C HIS A 63 -2.39 -13.87 -17.12
N THR A 64 -2.40 -12.82 -16.30
CA THR A 64 -1.49 -12.74 -15.15
C THR A 64 -2.06 -13.38 -13.88
N ALA A 65 -3.39 -13.53 -13.76
CA ALA A 65 -4.01 -14.14 -12.58
C ALA A 65 -3.64 -15.63 -12.42
N ARG A 66 -3.50 -16.37 -13.52
CA ARG A 66 -3.07 -17.79 -13.50
C ARG A 66 -1.66 -17.94 -12.90
N VAL A 67 -0.77 -16.99 -13.18
CA VAL A 67 0.58 -16.96 -12.60
C VAL A 67 0.51 -16.73 -11.08
N VAL A 68 -0.31 -15.77 -10.64
CA VAL A 68 -0.52 -15.50 -9.21
C VAL A 68 -1.05 -16.74 -8.50
N GLN A 69 -2.10 -17.36 -9.04
CA GLN A 69 -2.67 -18.58 -8.52
C GLN A 69 -1.61 -19.69 -8.37
N ARG A 70 -0.80 -19.92 -9.41
CA ARG A 70 0.27 -20.92 -9.36
C ARG A 70 1.29 -20.64 -8.27
N ILE A 71 1.69 -19.37 -8.07
CA ILE A 71 2.60 -18.98 -7.00
C ILE A 71 2.03 -19.35 -5.63
N PHE A 72 0.74 -19.07 -5.40
CA PHE A 72 0.08 -19.44 -4.15
C PHE A 72 -0.02 -20.95 -3.97
N GLN A 73 -0.34 -21.70 -5.02
CA GLN A 73 -0.39 -23.16 -4.99
C GLN A 73 0.97 -23.78 -4.67
N GLN A 74 2.04 -23.34 -5.35
CA GLN A 74 3.40 -23.82 -5.09
C GLN A 74 3.87 -23.45 -3.67
N ALA A 75 3.53 -22.26 -3.19
CA ALA A 75 3.85 -21.87 -1.83
C ALA A 75 3.07 -22.69 -0.79
N ALA A 76 1.81 -23.03 -1.08
CA ALA A 76 0.97 -23.87 -0.23
C ALA A 76 1.46 -25.33 -0.21
N SER A 77 2.00 -25.84 -1.33
CA SER A 77 2.63 -27.16 -1.42
C SER A 77 4.02 -27.23 -0.75
N GLY A 78 4.51 -26.11 -0.19
CA GLY A 78 5.75 -26.07 0.56
C GLY A 78 7.00 -25.68 -0.23
N LEU A 79 6.90 -25.33 -1.52
CA LEU A 79 8.06 -24.87 -2.29
C LEU A 79 8.63 -23.58 -1.71
N GLY A 80 9.96 -23.48 -1.70
CA GLY A 80 10.65 -22.28 -1.29
C GLY A 80 10.41 -21.11 -2.25
N MET A 81 10.30 -19.89 -1.71
CA MET A 81 10.12 -18.67 -2.52
C MET A 81 11.22 -18.46 -3.59
N LYS A 82 12.44 -18.97 -3.36
CA LYS A 82 13.54 -18.93 -4.34
C LYS A 82 13.28 -19.90 -5.49
N GLU A 83 12.77 -21.08 -5.20
CA GLU A 83 12.49 -22.13 -6.18
C GLU A 83 11.32 -21.73 -7.07
N ILE A 84 10.26 -21.15 -6.48
CA ILE A 84 9.14 -20.55 -7.21
C ILE A 84 9.66 -19.50 -8.20
N ALA A 85 10.52 -18.59 -7.74
CA ALA A 85 11.11 -17.59 -8.63
C ALA A 85 11.96 -18.20 -9.76
N LYS A 86 12.72 -19.27 -9.47
CA LYS A 86 13.53 -19.98 -10.47
C LYS A 86 12.64 -20.66 -11.51
N ALA A 87 11.58 -21.34 -11.09
CA ALA A 87 10.61 -21.99 -11.98
C ALA A 87 9.96 -20.98 -12.93
N LEU A 88 9.45 -19.87 -12.39
CA LEU A 88 8.84 -18.81 -13.21
C LEU A 88 9.82 -18.20 -14.23
N ASN A 89 11.08 -18.01 -13.84
CA ASN A 89 12.10 -17.46 -14.73
C ASN A 89 12.54 -18.47 -15.81
N ALA A 90 12.56 -19.77 -15.51
CA ALA A 90 12.88 -20.82 -16.47
C ALA A 90 11.83 -20.89 -17.59
N GLU A 91 10.57 -20.58 -17.26
CA GLU A 91 9.45 -20.52 -18.20
C GLU A 91 9.30 -19.15 -18.89
N ALA A 92 10.30 -18.27 -18.79
CA ALA A 92 10.29 -16.93 -19.35
C ALA A 92 9.11 -16.04 -18.89
N ILE A 93 8.50 -16.33 -17.74
CA ILE A 93 7.41 -15.53 -17.19
C ILE A 93 7.97 -14.24 -16.60
N SER A 94 7.57 -13.10 -17.17
CA SER A 94 7.99 -11.79 -16.69
C SER A 94 7.29 -11.39 -15.39
N SER A 95 8.04 -10.75 -14.49
CA SER A 95 7.49 -10.15 -13.27
C SER A 95 6.70 -8.87 -13.58
N PRO A 96 5.99 -8.26 -12.61
CA PRO A 96 5.14 -7.08 -12.83
C PRO A 96 5.88 -5.82 -13.33
N THR A 97 7.21 -5.84 -13.34
CA THR A 97 8.06 -4.76 -13.84
C THR A 97 8.79 -5.13 -15.14
N GLY A 98 8.40 -6.22 -15.81
CA GLY A 98 9.08 -6.73 -17.00
C GLY A 98 10.47 -7.33 -16.75
N LYS A 99 10.84 -7.54 -15.47
CA LYS A 99 12.14 -8.12 -15.07
C LYS A 99 11.96 -9.57 -14.63
N ARG A 100 13.06 -10.28 -14.35
CA ARG A 100 13.05 -11.60 -13.69
C ARG A 100 12.37 -11.56 -12.31
N TRP A 101 11.75 -12.67 -11.95
CA TRP A 101 11.26 -12.94 -10.61
C TRP A 101 12.41 -13.10 -9.62
N GLY A 102 12.27 -12.53 -8.44
CA GLY A 102 13.19 -12.71 -7.33
C GLY A 102 12.42 -13.06 -6.05
N LYS A 103 13.12 -13.67 -5.08
CA LYS A 103 12.54 -14.07 -3.78
C LYS A 103 11.72 -12.94 -3.13
N GLY A 104 12.25 -11.72 -3.12
CA GLY A 104 11.58 -10.57 -2.51
C GLY A 104 10.23 -10.23 -3.16
N ARG A 105 10.10 -10.40 -4.48
CA ARG A 105 8.83 -10.18 -5.19
C ARG A 105 7.80 -11.25 -4.88
N VAL A 106 8.23 -12.52 -4.88
CA VAL A 106 7.36 -13.64 -4.47
C VAL A 106 6.86 -13.43 -3.04
N HIS A 107 7.77 -13.06 -2.13
CA HIS A 107 7.39 -12.72 -0.75
C HIS A 107 6.41 -11.55 -0.67
N ALA A 108 6.67 -10.44 -1.38
CA ALA A 108 5.78 -9.28 -1.40
C ALA A 108 4.38 -9.63 -1.92
N LEU A 109 4.30 -10.54 -2.89
CA LEU A 109 3.04 -11.05 -3.43
C LEU A 109 2.29 -11.90 -2.39
N LEU A 110 2.95 -12.91 -1.80
CA LEU A 110 2.34 -13.81 -0.80
C LEU A 110 1.91 -13.10 0.50
N THR A 111 2.54 -11.96 0.82
CA THR A 111 2.26 -11.19 2.05
C THR A 111 1.28 -10.03 1.86
N ASN A 112 0.94 -9.69 0.62
CA ASN A 112 0.08 -8.54 0.36
C ASN A 112 -1.38 -8.91 0.67
N PRO A 113 -2.08 -8.17 1.56
CA PRO A 113 -3.45 -8.49 1.97
C PRO A 113 -4.50 -8.37 0.86
N LEU A 114 -4.18 -7.67 -0.23
CA LEU A 114 -5.05 -7.54 -1.40
C LEU A 114 -5.45 -8.90 -1.98
N TYR A 115 -4.47 -9.78 -2.05
CA TYR A 115 -4.57 -11.15 -2.51
C TYR A 115 -5.43 -12.03 -1.59
N LEU A 116 -5.69 -11.56 -0.36
CA LEU A 116 -6.63 -12.18 0.58
C LEU A 116 -8.01 -11.47 0.55
N GLY A 117 -8.30 -10.72 -0.51
CA GLY A 117 -9.53 -9.95 -0.67
C GLY A 117 -9.57 -8.63 0.11
N THR A 118 -8.50 -8.24 0.81
CA THR A 118 -8.49 -7.01 1.62
C THR A 118 -7.79 -5.86 0.89
N VAL A 119 -8.57 -4.89 0.39
CA VAL A 119 -8.04 -3.66 -0.17
C VAL A 119 -7.58 -2.75 0.96
N ARG A 120 -6.32 -2.32 0.90
CA ARG A 120 -5.72 -1.39 1.85
C ARG A 120 -5.41 -0.05 1.18
N PHE A 121 -6.03 1.02 1.68
CA PHE A 121 -5.67 2.38 1.31
C PHE A 121 -4.98 3.06 2.48
N ARG A 122 -3.83 3.69 2.21
CA ARG A 122 -3.08 4.46 3.20
C ARG A 122 -2.74 5.81 2.59
N VAL A 123 -3.11 6.86 3.31
CA VAL A 123 -2.76 8.24 2.97
C VAL A 123 -1.27 8.43 3.26
N HIS A 124 -0.55 8.99 2.29
CA HIS A 124 0.82 9.45 2.46
C HIS A 124 0.85 10.90 1.97
N GLY A 125 1.31 11.84 2.79
CA GLY A 125 1.35 13.24 2.39
C GLY A 125 2.08 14.11 3.40
N ARG A 126 2.72 15.18 2.90
CA ARG A 126 3.43 16.18 3.74
C ARG A 126 2.46 16.97 4.62
N TYR A 127 1.23 17.17 4.15
CA TYR A 127 0.12 17.84 4.83
C TYR A 127 -0.59 16.98 5.90
N HIS A 128 -0.29 15.68 5.94
CA HIS A 128 -0.84 14.73 6.92
C HIS A 128 0.25 14.19 7.86
N ARG A 129 1.31 14.97 8.10
CA ARG A 129 2.48 14.54 8.89
C ARG A 129 2.12 14.27 10.35
N GLU A 130 1.19 15.03 10.91
CA GLU A 130 0.76 14.96 12.31
C GLU A 130 -0.41 13.99 12.51
N ALA A 131 -1.38 13.98 11.60
CA ALA A 131 -2.48 13.02 11.62
C ALA A 131 -2.05 11.69 11.00
N ARG A 132 -1.56 10.75 11.81
CA ARG A 132 -1.46 9.33 11.42
C ARG A 132 -2.86 8.75 11.22
N LEU A 133 -3.47 9.05 10.08
CA LEU A 133 -4.77 8.49 9.74
C LEU A 133 -4.67 6.97 9.60
N GLU A 134 -5.57 6.26 10.26
CA GLU A 134 -5.66 4.81 10.15
C GLU A 134 -5.90 4.40 8.69
N PRO A 135 -5.24 3.33 8.20
CA PRO A 135 -5.45 2.84 6.86
C PRO A 135 -6.87 2.29 6.72
N VAL A 136 -7.53 2.64 5.61
CA VAL A 136 -8.83 2.06 5.28
C VAL A 136 -8.60 0.63 4.80
N LEU A 137 -9.19 -0.33 5.50
CA LEU A 137 -9.12 -1.76 5.19
C LEU A 137 -10.53 -2.22 4.81
N VAL A 138 -10.75 -2.47 3.53
CA VAL A 138 -12.03 -3.02 3.07
C VAL A 138 -11.82 -4.48 2.70
N ARG A 139 -12.46 -5.36 3.48
CA ARG A 139 -12.46 -6.81 3.23
C ARG A 139 -13.42 -7.11 2.08
N ASN A 140 -13.10 -8.14 1.30
CA ASN A 140 -13.88 -8.62 0.16
C ASN A 140 -14.13 -7.58 -0.97
N ALA A 141 -13.36 -6.50 -1.01
CA ALA A 141 -13.52 -5.44 -2.01
C ALA A 141 -12.85 -5.75 -3.34
N ALA A 142 -11.72 -6.46 -3.31
CA ALA A 142 -11.25 -7.15 -4.50
C ALA A 142 -12.07 -8.44 -4.61
N PRO A 143 -12.51 -8.86 -5.81
CA PRO A 143 -13.09 -10.18 -5.98
C PRO A 143 -12.09 -11.15 -5.37
N ALA A 144 -12.49 -11.73 -4.23
CA ALA A 144 -11.66 -12.66 -3.49
C ALA A 144 -11.43 -13.79 -4.48
N PRO A 145 -10.23 -13.92 -5.06
CA PRO A 145 -10.05 -14.96 -6.02
C PRO A 145 -10.25 -16.26 -5.26
N TRP A 146 -10.86 -17.25 -5.90
CA TRP A 146 -11.16 -18.55 -5.33
C TRP A 146 -9.96 -19.23 -4.65
N TRP A 147 -8.72 -18.79 -4.88
CA TRP A 147 -7.51 -19.27 -4.20
C TRP A 147 -7.26 -18.65 -2.81
N ALA A 148 -8.00 -17.62 -2.39
CA ALA A 148 -7.90 -17.08 -1.04
C ALA A 148 -8.21 -18.15 0.04
N SER A 149 -9.03 -19.15 -0.30
CA SER A 149 -9.30 -20.33 0.54
C SER A 149 -8.09 -21.26 0.69
N LEU A 150 -7.18 -21.27 -0.28
CA LEU A 150 -5.99 -22.14 -0.28
C LEU A 150 -4.85 -21.60 0.59
N TRP A 151 -4.94 -20.34 1.03
CA TRP A 151 -3.87 -19.67 1.75
C TRP A 151 -4.31 -19.23 3.15
N ALA A 152 -4.03 -20.08 4.15
CA ALA A 152 -4.02 -19.64 5.54
C ALA A 152 -2.75 -18.81 5.77
N PRO A 153 -2.85 -17.50 6.09
CA PRO A 153 -1.65 -16.70 6.28
C PRO A 153 -0.85 -17.27 7.45
N ARG A 154 0.36 -17.78 7.19
CA ARG A 154 1.41 -17.97 8.20
C ARG A 154 1.82 -16.59 8.71
N ARG A 155 0.98 -15.98 9.55
CA ARG A 155 1.30 -14.72 10.22
C ARG A 155 2.43 -15.04 11.18
N ARG A 156 3.68 -14.82 10.75
CA ARG A 156 4.72 -14.47 11.73
C ARG A 156 4.11 -13.30 12.49
N ARG A 157 3.88 -13.46 13.80
CA ARG A 157 3.42 -12.37 14.67
C ARG A 157 4.25 -11.17 14.28
N ARG A 158 3.65 -10.18 13.64
CA ARG A 158 4.31 -8.91 13.42
C ARG A 158 4.59 -8.45 14.84
N ARG A 159 5.85 -8.50 15.27
CA ARG A 159 6.26 -7.82 16.49
C ARG A 159 5.68 -6.41 16.31
N PRO A 160 4.83 -5.92 17.23
CA PRO A 160 4.23 -4.60 17.08
C PRO A 160 5.36 -3.65 16.72
N ALA A 161 5.15 -2.82 15.70
CA ALA A 161 6.18 -1.89 15.27
C ALA A 161 6.62 -1.15 16.52
N ALA A 162 7.86 -1.41 16.98
CA ALA A 162 8.39 -0.73 18.14
C ALA A 162 8.18 0.76 17.89
N ALA A 163 7.56 1.44 18.84
CA ALA A 163 7.34 2.88 18.75
C ALA A 163 8.68 3.49 18.32
N ARG A 164 8.70 4.08 17.12
CA ARG A 164 9.90 4.74 16.63
C ARG A 164 10.21 5.81 17.69
N PRO A 165 11.40 5.81 18.32
CA PRO A 165 11.70 6.80 19.34
C PRO A 165 11.45 8.19 18.74
N PRO A 166 10.94 9.14 19.54
CA PRO A 166 10.74 10.50 19.06
C PRO A 166 12.02 10.97 18.38
N ARG A 167 11.89 11.65 17.24
CA ARG A 167 13.04 12.26 16.59
C ARG A 167 13.70 13.16 17.62
N ARG A 168 15.00 12.97 17.90
CA ARG A 168 15.76 13.91 18.72
C ARG A 168 15.60 15.29 18.07
N ASP A 169 15.01 16.20 18.83
CA ASP A 169 14.86 17.59 18.43
C ASP A 169 16.27 18.20 18.37
N PRO A 170 16.69 18.84 17.26
CA PRO A 170 18.01 19.47 17.21
C PRO A 170 18.18 20.61 18.21
N SER A 171 17.09 21.08 18.83
CA SER A 171 17.10 22.12 19.87
C SER A 171 17.51 21.63 21.26
N SER A 172 17.62 20.32 21.52
CA SER A 172 18.00 19.81 22.85
C SER A 172 19.51 19.71 23.08
N ALA A 173 20.34 20.18 22.14
CA ALA A 173 21.81 20.20 22.30
C ALA A 173 22.32 21.37 23.18
N SER A 174 21.47 22.32 23.57
CA SER A 174 21.90 23.52 24.30
C SER A 174 21.66 23.50 25.82
N ALA A 175 21.14 22.41 26.39
CA ALA A 175 20.87 22.35 27.85
C ALA A 175 21.96 21.65 28.69
N LEU A 176 23.09 21.26 28.10
CA LEU A 176 24.22 20.61 28.79
C LEU A 176 25.51 21.46 28.74
N MET A 177 25.39 22.78 28.94
CA MET A 177 26.57 23.65 29.10
C MET A 177 26.50 24.61 30.31
N LEU A 178 25.54 24.45 31.22
CA LEU A 178 25.44 25.25 32.45
C LEU A 178 25.29 24.36 33.70
N ALA A 179 26.17 23.37 33.85
CA ALA A 179 26.29 22.59 35.09
C ALA A 179 27.76 22.28 35.45
N PHE A 180 28.70 23.14 35.05
CA PHE A 180 30.14 22.96 35.37
C PHE A 180 30.86 24.24 35.82
N LEU A 181 30.12 25.28 36.23
CA LEU A 181 30.70 26.43 36.93
C LEU A 181 29.81 26.82 38.11
N SER A 182 29.95 26.07 39.20
CA SER A 182 29.76 26.55 40.57
C SER A 182 30.75 25.83 41.47
#